data_AF-A0A3C1SCR2-F1
#
_entry.id   AF-A0A3C1SCR2-F1
#
_cell.length_a   1.000
_cell.length_b   1.000
_cell.length_c   1.000
_cell.angle_alpha   90.00
_cell.angle_beta   90.00
_cell.angle_gamma   90.00
#
_symmetry.space_group_name_H-M   'P 1'
#
loop_
_entity.id
_entity.type
_entity.pdbx_description
1 polymer ?
#
loop_
_entity_poly.entity_id
_entity_poly.type
_entity_poly.pdbx_seq_one_letter_code
_entity_poly.pdbx_strand_id
1 'polypeptide(L)'
;MLFLALSFFAPMLAVFLMISYLLPDFRHRILLKLSLSVGLAFGLTSCTFFIWLNLFGPPETPYLIAETSLLLITALIFGYAGRHKTDIAREDAVPLADRNTYYVLLATFGFTTVSTIIMFVAKYLYLPHGAWDAWTIWNQRARFIFRGWERWSELFSHYKDYPHLDYPLMLSGTIARAWSYLGQEVLF
;
A
#
# COMPACT_ATOMS: atom_id res chain seq x y z
N MET A 1 3.88 14.53 -11.77
CA MET A 1 4.98 13.92 -10.99
C MET A 1 4.91 14.25 -9.50
N LEU A 2 4.85 15.53 -9.09
CA LEU A 2 4.72 15.90 -7.66
C LEU A 2 3.47 15.29 -7.00
N PHE A 3 2.29 15.42 -7.62
CA PHE A 3 1.04 14.84 -7.11
C PHE A 3 1.11 13.31 -6.96
N LEU A 4 1.72 12.64 -7.93
CA LEU A 4 1.92 11.19 -7.87
C LEU A 4 2.80 10.81 -6.67
N ALA A 5 3.95 11.48 -6.50
CA ALA A 5 4.83 11.24 -5.36
C ALA A 5 4.10 11.48 -4.02
N LEU A 6 3.39 12.61 -3.90
CA LEU A 6 2.60 12.93 -2.70
C LEU A 6 1.54 11.86 -2.42
N SER A 7 0.86 11.36 -3.45
CA SER A 7 -0.17 10.34 -3.33
C SER A 7 0.33 9.00 -2.78
N PHE A 8 1.64 8.74 -2.86
CA PHE A 8 2.25 7.54 -2.30
C PHE A 8 2.90 7.81 -0.94
N PHE A 9 3.76 8.82 -0.86
CA PHE A 9 4.56 9.06 0.32
C PHE A 9 3.76 9.64 1.49
N ALA A 10 2.75 10.49 1.25
CA ALA A 10 1.98 11.07 2.33
C ALA A 10 1.12 10.01 3.07
N PRO A 11 0.38 9.12 2.39
CA PRO A 11 -0.30 8.00 3.05
C PRO A 11 0.65 7.04 3.77
N MET A 12 1.80 6.71 3.16
CA MET A 12 2.80 5.84 3.80
C MET A 12 3.34 6.46 5.09
N LEU A 13 3.65 7.76 5.09
CA LEU A 13 4.10 8.47 6.27
C LEU A 13 3.00 8.52 7.34
N ALA A 14 1.76 8.82 6.96
CA ALA A 14 0.62 8.85 7.88
C ALA A 14 0.43 7.49 8.56
N VAL A 15 0.44 6.40 7.79
CA VAL A 15 0.31 5.03 8.32
C VAL A 15 1.52 4.65 9.17
N PHE A 16 2.74 5.03 8.79
CA PHE A 16 3.93 4.82 9.61
C PHE A 16 3.81 5.50 10.99
N LEU A 17 3.25 6.71 11.03
CA LEU A 17 2.96 7.42 12.28
C LEU A 17 1.86 6.71 13.07
N MET A 18 0.75 6.30 12.42
CA MET A 18 -0.31 5.51 13.06
C MET A 18 0.24 4.25 13.74
N ILE A 19 1.06 3.46 13.04
CA ILE A 19 1.70 2.26 13.58
C ILE A 19 2.56 2.62 14.80
N SER A 20 3.33 3.72 14.72
CA SER A 20 4.19 4.16 15.83
C SER A 20 3.40 4.56 17.08
N TYR A 21 2.14 4.99 16.92
CA TYR A 21 1.27 5.36 18.02
C TYR A 21 0.42 4.20 18.54
N LEU A 22 -0.05 3.31 17.66
CA LEU A 22 -0.89 2.15 18.00
C LEU A 22 -0.08 0.99 18.58
N LEU A 23 1.15 0.80 18.08
CA LEU A 23 2.03 -0.30 18.47
C LEU A 23 3.31 0.27 19.11
N PRO A 24 3.25 0.73 20.37
CA PRO A 24 4.38 1.38 21.03
C PRO A 24 5.62 0.48 21.13
N ASP A 25 5.45 -0.84 21.21
CA ASP A 25 6.56 -1.81 21.23
C ASP A 25 7.37 -1.85 19.92
N PHE A 26 6.77 -1.31 18.85
CA PHE A 26 7.39 -1.21 17.54
C PHE A 26 8.06 0.16 17.32
N ARG A 27 8.07 1.05 18.33
CA ARG A 27 8.67 2.40 18.22
C ARG A 27 10.09 2.37 17.67
N HIS A 28 10.92 1.44 18.14
CA HIS A 28 12.31 1.29 17.73
C HIS A 28 12.52 0.36 16.51
N ARG A 29 11.47 -0.35 16.06
CA ARG A 29 11.53 -1.31 14.95
C ARG A 29 11.23 -0.64 13.61
N ILE A 30 12.08 0.31 13.22
CA ILE A 30 11.85 1.18 12.04
C ILE A 30 11.63 0.36 10.75
N LEU A 31 12.47 -0.65 10.49
CA LEU A 31 12.38 -1.46 9.28
C LEU A 31 11.04 -2.20 9.17
N LEU A 32 10.56 -2.76 10.28
CA LEU A 32 9.28 -3.45 10.32
C LEU A 32 8.12 -2.48 10.10
N LYS A 33 8.17 -1.30 10.71
CA LYS A 33 7.17 -0.25 10.49
C LYS A 33 7.15 0.21 9.04
N LEU A 34 8.31 0.39 8.41
CA LEU A 34 8.40 0.73 6.99
C LEU A 34 7.74 -0.37 6.13
N SER A 35 8.10 -1.63 6.37
CA SER A 35 7.49 -2.77 5.66
C SER A 35 5.97 -2.82 5.80
N LEU A 36 5.45 -2.66 7.02
CA LEU A 36 4.01 -2.70 7.28
C LEU A 36 3.27 -1.48 6.70
N SER A 37 3.89 -0.30 6.78
CA SER A 37 3.30 0.95 6.31
C SER A 37 3.01 0.94 4.82
N VAL A 38 3.84 0.29 4.00
CA VAL A 38 3.62 0.17 2.55
C VAL A 38 2.36 -0.61 2.24
N GLY A 39 2.22 -1.82 2.77
CA GLY A 39 1.05 -2.67 2.52
C GLY A 39 -0.24 -2.06 3.07
N LEU A 40 -0.20 -1.54 4.29
CA LEU A 40 -1.36 -0.90 4.92
C LEU A 40 -1.77 0.39 4.21
N ALA A 41 -0.81 1.21 3.76
CA ALA A 41 -1.12 2.39 2.97
C ALA A 41 -1.81 2.02 1.65
N PHE A 42 -1.30 1.03 0.91
CA PHE A 42 -1.96 0.55 -0.32
C PHE A 42 -3.37 0.03 -0.06
N GLY A 43 -3.57 -0.75 1.02
CA GLY A 43 -4.89 -1.22 1.42
C GLY A 43 -5.86 -0.07 1.69
N LEU A 44 -5.51 0.82 2.62
CA LEU A 44 -6.35 1.95 3.03
C LEU A 44 -6.67 2.87 1.86
N THR A 45 -5.65 3.27 1.11
CA THR A 45 -5.81 4.21 0.00
C THR A 45 -6.58 3.60 -1.18
N SER A 46 -6.51 2.29 -1.39
CA SER A 46 -7.37 1.61 -2.37
C SER A 46 -8.85 1.64 -1.97
N CYS A 47 -9.15 1.47 -0.67
CA CYS A 47 -10.50 1.53 -0.14
C CYS A 47 -11.08 2.94 -0.19
N THR A 48 -10.33 3.95 0.27
CA THR A 48 -10.77 5.35 0.21
C THR A 48 -10.97 5.82 -1.22
N PHE A 49 -10.11 5.38 -2.14
CA PHE A 49 -10.23 5.69 -3.56
C PHE A 49 -11.51 5.10 -4.13
N PHE A 50 -11.80 3.83 -3.85
CA PHE A 50 -13.00 3.18 -4.34
C PHE A 50 -14.28 3.80 -3.77
N ILE A 51 -14.29 4.13 -2.48
CA ILE A 51 -15.41 4.83 -1.84
C ILE A 51 -15.62 6.21 -2.48
N TRP A 52 -14.55 6.98 -2.65
CA TRP A 52 -14.62 8.29 -3.30
C TRP A 52 -15.17 8.19 -4.71
N LEU A 53 -14.67 7.22 -5.49
CA LEU A 53 -15.08 7.00 -6.87
C LEU A 53 -16.59 6.74 -6.98
N ASN A 54 -17.16 5.96 -6.05
CA ASN A 54 -18.59 5.66 -6.03
C ASN A 54 -19.47 6.85 -5.56
N LEU A 55 -18.94 7.74 -4.72
CA LEU A 55 -19.70 8.85 -4.15
C LEU A 55 -19.59 10.15 -4.95
N PHE A 56 -18.42 10.41 -5.52
CA PHE A 56 -18.06 11.70 -6.11
C PHE A 56 -17.52 11.60 -7.54
N GLY A 57 -17.28 10.38 -8.04
CA GLY A 57 -16.71 10.15 -9.38
C GLY A 57 -15.17 10.22 -9.41
N PRO A 58 -14.58 10.43 -10.61
CA PRO A 58 -13.13 10.36 -10.81
C PRO A 58 -12.34 11.26 -9.85
N PRO A 59 -11.23 10.79 -9.26
CA PRO A 59 -10.48 11.58 -8.31
C PRO A 59 -9.70 12.68 -9.02
N GLU A 60 -9.92 13.90 -8.58
CA GLU A 60 -9.10 15.06 -8.95
C GLU A 60 -8.27 15.53 -7.74
N THR A 61 -7.67 16.72 -7.83
CA THR A 61 -6.94 17.35 -6.72
C THR A 61 -7.70 17.35 -5.37
N PRO A 62 -9.04 17.56 -5.31
CA PRO A 62 -9.78 17.51 -4.05
C PRO A 62 -9.69 16.16 -3.34
N TYR A 63 -9.66 15.05 -4.09
CA TYR A 63 -9.53 13.72 -3.50
C TYR A 63 -8.18 13.55 -2.80
N LEU A 64 -7.09 13.97 -3.44
CA LEU A 64 -5.75 13.88 -2.84
C LEU A 64 -5.66 14.66 -1.52
N ILE A 65 -6.23 15.87 -1.49
CA ILE A 65 -6.28 16.70 -0.29
C ILE A 65 -7.13 16.02 0.79
N ALA A 66 -8.32 15.53 0.44
CA ALA A 66 -9.24 14.88 1.36
C ALA A 66 -8.63 13.60 1.96
N GLU A 67 -8.08 12.71 1.11
CA GLU A 67 -7.42 11.46 1.51
C GLU A 67 -6.23 11.75 2.44
N THR A 68 -5.33 12.65 2.02
CA THR A 68 -4.14 12.98 2.81
C THR A 68 -4.51 13.60 4.15
N SER A 69 -5.50 14.52 4.15
CA SER A 69 -5.99 15.16 5.38
C SER A 69 -6.63 14.14 6.30
N LEU A 70 -7.48 13.25 5.77
CA LEU A 70 -8.12 12.19 6.53
C LEU A 70 -7.08 11.31 7.22
N LEU A 71 -6.10 10.79 6.47
CA LEU A 71 -5.07 9.91 7.03
C LEU A 71 -4.18 10.62 8.05
N LEU A 72 -3.78 11.88 7.80
CA LEU A 72 -3.00 12.65 8.77
C LEU A 72 -3.78 12.94 10.04
N ILE A 73 -5.05 13.35 9.93
CA ILE A 73 -5.93 13.60 11.08
C ILE A 73 -6.09 12.31 11.89
N THR A 74 -6.36 11.18 11.24
CA THR A 74 -6.44 9.88 11.91
C THR A 74 -5.13 9.53 12.63
N ALA A 75 -3.98 9.80 12.01
CA ALA A 75 -2.67 9.59 12.66
C ALA A 75 -2.48 10.50 13.88
N LEU A 76 -2.90 11.76 13.82
CA LEU A 76 -2.85 12.69 14.93
C LEU A 76 -3.79 12.29 16.07
N ILE A 77 -5.01 11.85 15.77
CA ILE A 77 -5.97 11.34 16.76
C ILE A 77 -5.39 10.13 17.49
N PHE A 78 -4.84 9.16 16.76
CA PHE A 78 -4.18 8.01 17.39
C PHE A 78 -2.94 8.41 18.19
N GLY A 79 -2.18 9.40 17.71
CA GLY A 79 -1.05 9.96 18.45
C GLY A 79 -1.47 10.63 19.76
N TYR A 80 -2.55 11.40 19.75
CA TYR A 80 -3.10 12.03 20.96
C TYR A 80 -3.63 10.98 21.94
N ALA A 81 -4.45 10.03 21.46
CA ALA A 81 -5.00 8.97 22.29
C ALA A 81 -3.91 8.01 22.85
N GLY A 82 -2.87 7.74 22.06
CA GLY A 82 -1.75 6.85 22.43
C GLY A 82 -0.79 7.46 23.46
N ARG A 83 -0.73 8.80 23.59
CA ARG A 83 0.07 9.47 24.62
C ARG A 83 -0.42 9.19 26.05
N HIS A 84 -1.68 8.79 26.19
CA HIS A 84 -2.27 8.47 27.50
C HIS A 84 -2.11 7.01 27.92
N LYS A 85 -1.54 6.13 27.06
CA LYS A 85 -1.45 4.67 27.31
C LYS A 85 -0.07 4.15 27.71
N THR A 86 0.91 5.01 27.99
CA THR A 86 2.25 4.53 28.38
C THR A 86 2.35 4.27 29.88
N ASP A 87 1.77 3.15 30.31
CA ASP A 87 2.18 2.43 31.53
C ASP A 87 1.81 0.93 31.44
N ILE A 88 1.94 0.35 30.24
CA ILE A 88 1.75 -1.10 30.05
C ILE A 88 3.13 -1.75 30.24
N ALA A 89 3.18 -2.64 31.23
CA ALA A 89 4.36 -3.34 31.71
C ALA A 89 5.28 -3.81 30.58
N ARG A 90 6.58 -3.62 30.78
CA ARG A 90 7.64 -4.21 29.94
C ARG A 90 7.35 -5.70 29.77
N GLU A 91 6.92 -6.08 28.58
CA GLU A 91 6.79 -7.49 28.20
C GLU A 91 8.15 -8.16 28.38
N ASP A 92 8.16 -9.32 29.03
CA ASP A 92 9.36 -10.08 29.33
C ASP A 92 10.23 -10.19 28.09
N ALA A 93 11.52 -9.86 28.24
CA ALA A 93 12.46 -9.85 27.13
C ALA A 93 12.47 -11.23 26.47
N VAL A 94 11.92 -11.32 25.26
CA VAL A 94 12.16 -12.47 24.38
C VAL A 94 13.68 -12.65 24.33
N PRO A 95 14.22 -13.85 24.65
CA PRO A 95 15.66 -14.04 24.68
C PRO A 95 16.23 -13.57 23.34
N LEU A 96 17.11 -12.58 23.41
CA LEU A 96 17.82 -12.08 22.24
C LEU A 96 18.49 -13.30 21.60
N ALA A 97 18.21 -13.52 20.32
CA ALA A 97 18.94 -14.51 19.53
C ALA A 97 20.44 -14.29 19.77
N ASP A 98 21.19 -15.37 19.94
CA ASP A 98 22.62 -15.24 20.16
C ASP A 98 23.26 -14.43 19.03
N ARG A 99 24.41 -13.82 19.33
CA ARG A 99 25.08 -12.88 18.43
C ARG A 99 25.32 -13.47 17.03
N ASN A 100 25.59 -14.77 16.92
CA ASN A 100 25.82 -15.42 15.64
C ASN A 100 24.51 -15.59 14.88
N THR A 101 23.46 -16.09 15.54
CA THR A 101 22.12 -16.21 14.94
C THR A 101 21.62 -14.85 14.43
N TYR A 102 21.83 -13.77 15.18
CA TYR A 102 21.49 -12.42 14.73
C TYR A 102 22.18 -12.03 13.43
N TYR A 103 23.51 -12.20 13.33
CA TYR A 103 24.24 -11.84 12.10
C TYR A 103 23.90 -12.75 10.93
N VAL A 104 23.63 -14.04 11.17
CA VAL A 104 23.17 -14.96 10.12
C VAL A 104 21.81 -14.52 9.58
N LEU A 105 20.86 -14.17 10.45
CA LEU A 105 19.55 -13.65 10.04
C LEU A 105 19.69 -12.32 9.30
N LEU A 106 20.54 -11.41 9.78
CA LEU A 106 20.77 -10.12 9.14
C LEU A 106 21.44 -10.28 7.76
N ALA A 107 22.44 -11.15 7.64
CA ALA A 107 23.10 -11.46 6.37
C ALA A 107 22.13 -12.12 5.39
N THR A 108 21.30 -13.07 5.86
CA THR A 108 20.27 -13.73 5.05
C THR A 108 19.24 -12.71 4.57
N PHE A 109 18.74 -11.86 5.46
CA PHE A 109 17.81 -10.78 5.11
C PHE A 109 18.41 -9.80 4.11
N GLY A 110 19.67 -9.38 4.30
CA GLY A 110 20.37 -8.50 3.38
C GLY A 110 20.55 -9.15 2.00
N PHE A 111 21.00 -10.40 1.97
CA PHE A 111 21.18 -11.16 0.73
C PHE A 111 19.87 -11.36 -0.03
N THR A 112 18.79 -11.76 0.64
CA THR A 112 17.48 -11.93 0.00
C THR A 112 16.92 -10.60 -0.47
N THR A 113 17.04 -9.52 0.31
CA THR A 113 16.59 -8.18 -0.09
C THR A 113 17.31 -7.71 -1.36
N VAL A 114 18.64 -7.78 -1.39
CA VAL A 114 19.43 -7.39 -2.56
C VAL A 114 19.08 -8.25 -3.78
N SER A 115 18.98 -9.57 -3.59
CA SER A 115 18.60 -10.50 -4.66
C SER A 115 17.21 -10.20 -5.21
N THR A 116 16.23 -9.91 -4.34
CA THR A 116 14.88 -9.52 -4.74
C THR A 116 14.87 -8.20 -5.50
N ILE A 117 15.64 -7.19 -5.07
CA ILE A 117 15.75 -5.92 -5.80
C ILE A 117 16.35 -6.14 -7.19
N ILE A 118 17.44 -6.90 -7.30
CA ILE A 118 18.07 -7.21 -8.59
C ILE A 118 17.08 -7.94 -9.51
N MET A 119 16.41 -8.97 -9.00
CA MET A 119 15.42 -9.73 -9.76
C MET A 119 14.21 -8.89 -10.16
N PHE A 120 13.76 -7.99 -9.28
CA PHE A 120 12.68 -7.06 -9.58
C PHE A 120 13.06 -6.10 -10.70
N VAL A 121 14.24 -5.47 -10.62
CA VAL A 121 14.74 -4.56 -11.65
C VAL A 121 14.94 -5.30 -12.98
N ALA A 122 15.55 -6.48 -12.96
CA ALA A 122 15.74 -7.30 -14.16
C ALA A 122 14.40 -7.67 -14.81
N LYS A 123 13.42 -8.11 -14.00
CA LYS A 123 12.06 -8.40 -14.49
C LYS A 123 11.35 -7.15 -15.02
N TYR A 124 11.49 -6.00 -14.37
CA TYR A 124 10.90 -4.76 -14.84
C TYR A 124 11.49 -4.32 -16.18
N LEU A 125 12.80 -4.47 -16.38
CA LEU A 125 13.44 -4.14 -17.66
C LEU A 125 13.05 -5.13 -18.77
N TYR A 126 12.90 -6.41 -18.44
CA TYR A 126 12.54 -7.46 -19.40
C TYR A 126 11.04 -7.49 -19.73
N LEU A 127 10.19 -7.24 -18.73
CA LEU A 127 8.73 -7.19 -18.80
C LEU A 127 8.25 -5.88 -18.17
N PRO A 128 8.42 -4.73 -18.87
CA PRO A 128 8.02 -3.41 -18.36
C PRO A 128 6.53 -3.29 -18.03
N HIS A 129 5.76 -4.28 -18.45
CA HIS A 129 4.30 -4.34 -18.40
C HIS A 129 3.83 -5.34 -17.33
N GLY A 130 4.78 -6.00 -16.67
CA GLY A 130 4.57 -7.09 -15.74
C GLY A 130 4.36 -8.43 -16.42
N ALA A 131 4.23 -9.47 -15.59
CA ALA A 131 3.99 -10.83 -16.05
C ALA A 131 2.48 -11.09 -16.23
N TRP A 132 2.11 -12.35 -16.41
CA TRP A 132 0.73 -12.76 -16.67
C TRP A 132 -0.26 -12.29 -15.58
N ASP A 133 0.14 -12.28 -14.32
CA ASP A 133 -0.66 -11.80 -13.18
C ASP A 133 -0.88 -10.28 -13.23
N ALA A 134 0.16 -9.52 -13.56
CA ALA A 134 0.07 -8.09 -13.77
C ALA A 134 -0.92 -7.76 -14.87
N TRP A 135 -0.91 -8.52 -15.98
CA TRP A 135 -1.83 -8.28 -17.08
C TRP A 135 -3.26 -8.76 -16.78
N THR A 136 -3.45 -10.02 -16.36
CA THR A 136 -4.77 -10.65 -16.23
C THR A 136 -5.55 -10.26 -14.97
N ILE A 137 -4.84 -9.93 -13.88
CA ILE A 137 -5.45 -9.65 -12.59
C ILE A 137 -5.32 -8.16 -12.29
N TRP A 138 -4.08 -7.69 -12.10
CA TRP A 138 -3.85 -6.41 -11.44
C TRP A 138 -4.19 -5.21 -12.34
N ASN A 139 -3.58 -5.16 -13.52
CA ASN A 139 -3.78 -4.06 -14.48
C ASN A 139 -5.15 -4.13 -15.12
N GLN A 140 -5.69 -5.32 -15.41
CA GLN A 140 -7.01 -5.39 -16.03
C GLN A 140 -8.09 -4.79 -15.15
N ARG A 141 -8.12 -5.13 -13.85
CA ARG A 141 -9.08 -4.52 -12.92
C ARG A 141 -8.84 -3.04 -12.76
N ALA A 142 -7.57 -2.62 -12.73
CA ALA A 142 -7.24 -1.21 -12.72
C ALA A 142 -7.83 -0.48 -13.95
N ARG A 143 -7.83 -1.10 -15.13
CA ARG A 143 -8.44 -0.54 -16.36
C ARG A 143 -9.94 -0.43 -16.26
N PHE A 144 -10.61 -1.47 -15.76
CA PHE A 144 -12.06 -1.43 -15.56
C PHE A 144 -12.46 -0.28 -14.63
N ILE A 145 -11.70 -0.09 -13.55
CA ILE A 145 -11.95 1.00 -12.61
C ILE A 145 -11.57 2.35 -13.23
N PHE A 146 -10.43 2.47 -13.88
CA PHE A 146 -9.96 3.73 -14.45
C PHE A 146 -10.85 4.21 -15.61
N ARG A 147 -11.28 3.31 -16.50
CA ARG A 147 -12.05 3.65 -17.71
C ARG A 147 -13.57 3.57 -17.53
N GLY A 148 -14.04 2.68 -16.66
CA GLY A 148 -15.45 2.25 -16.61
C GLY A 148 -16.00 2.18 -15.19
N TRP A 149 -15.53 3.03 -14.29
CA TRP A 149 -15.91 3.01 -12.88
C TRP A 149 -17.42 3.00 -12.64
N GLU A 150 -18.23 3.69 -13.46
CA GLU A 150 -19.70 3.73 -13.29
C GLU A 150 -20.34 2.33 -13.34
N ARG A 151 -19.70 1.42 -14.06
CA ARG A 151 -20.16 0.05 -14.30
C ARG A 151 -19.19 -0.97 -13.68
N TRP A 152 -18.46 -0.58 -12.63
CA TRP A 152 -17.44 -1.42 -12.01
C TRP A 152 -17.98 -2.80 -11.58
N SER A 153 -19.25 -2.87 -11.18
CA SER A 153 -19.89 -4.12 -10.73
C SER A 153 -20.10 -5.12 -11.87
N GLU A 154 -20.09 -4.68 -13.12
CA GLU A 154 -20.21 -5.55 -14.30
C GLU A 154 -19.00 -6.46 -14.50
N LEU A 155 -17.85 -6.09 -13.92
CA LEU A 155 -16.68 -6.96 -13.83
C LEU A 155 -17.06 -8.32 -13.20
N PHE A 156 -17.99 -8.33 -12.23
CA PHE A 156 -18.38 -9.56 -11.53
C PHE A 156 -19.51 -10.32 -12.23
N SER A 157 -20.29 -9.66 -13.10
CA SER A 157 -21.45 -10.26 -13.75
C SER A 157 -21.15 -10.80 -15.15
N HIS A 158 -20.40 -10.05 -15.97
CA HIS A 158 -20.11 -10.38 -17.36
C HIS A 158 -18.84 -11.21 -17.54
N TYR A 159 -17.93 -11.14 -16.57
CA TYR A 159 -16.60 -11.72 -16.68
C TYR A 159 -16.37 -12.80 -15.63
N LYS A 160 -17.35 -13.71 -15.45
CA LYS A 160 -17.27 -14.78 -14.42
C LYS A 160 -16.08 -15.71 -14.58
N ASP A 161 -15.59 -15.86 -15.81
CA ASP A 161 -14.40 -16.66 -16.13
C ASP A 161 -13.08 -15.90 -15.91
N TYR A 162 -13.13 -14.63 -15.50
CA TYR A 162 -11.92 -13.90 -15.17
C TYR A 162 -11.27 -14.50 -13.92
N PRO A 163 -9.94 -14.70 -13.95
CA PRO A 163 -9.24 -15.30 -12.84
C PRO A 163 -9.32 -14.41 -11.58
N HIS A 164 -9.55 -15.07 -10.45
CA HIS A 164 -9.34 -14.56 -9.10
C HIS A 164 -10.20 -13.35 -8.68
N LEU A 165 -11.44 -13.20 -9.16
CA LEU A 165 -12.32 -12.05 -8.85
C LEU A 165 -12.47 -11.75 -7.35
N ASP A 166 -12.19 -12.72 -6.49
CA ASP A 166 -12.12 -12.65 -5.03
C ASP A 166 -10.94 -11.85 -4.47
N TYR A 167 -9.91 -11.58 -5.27
CA TYR A 167 -8.73 -10.85 -4.81
C TYR A 167 -9.05 -9.41 -4.41
N PRO A 168 -8.46 -8.93 -3.30
CA PRO A 168 -8.73 -7.60 -2.78
C PRO A 168 -8.28 -6.52 -3.74
N LEU A 169 -8.95 -5.36 -3.67
CA LEU A 169 -8.68 -4.25 -4.57
C LEU A 169 -7.26 -3.69 -4.42
N MET A 170 -6.64 -3.81 -3.24
CA MET A 170 -5.34 -3.25 -2.85
C MET A 170 -4.42 -2.81 -3.99
N LEU A 171 -3.88 -3.75 -4.77
CA LEU A 171 -2.93 -3.43 -5.85
C LEU A 171 -3.62 -2.78 -7.05
N SER A 172 -4.72 -3.35 -7.54
CA SER A 172 -5.49 -2.81 -8.67
C SER A 172 -6.05 -1.41 -8.43
N GLY A 173 -6.59 -1.14 -7.24
CA GLY A 173 -7.07 0.18 -6.84
C GLY A 173 -5.93 1.18 -6.68
N THR A 174 -4.77 0.74 -6.18
CA THR A 174 -3.57 1.59 -6.13
C THR A 174 -3.09 1.96 -7.53
N ILE A 175 -3.09 1.01 -8.47
CA ILE A 175 -2.73 1.25 -9.88
C ILE A 175 -3.73 2.20 -10.54
N ALA A 176 -5.03 1.94 -10.40
CA ALA A 176 -6.08 2.81 -10.95
C ALA A 176 -5.99 4.24 -10.39
N ARG A 177 -5.77 4.39 -9.07
CA ARG A 177 -5.55 5.68 -8.42
C ARG A 177 -4.35 6.41 -9.03
N ALA A 178 -3.23 5.71 -9.23
CA ALA A 178 -2.04 6.28 -9.85
C ALA A 178 -2.30 6.74 -11.30
N TRP A 179 -3.03 5.94 -12.08
CA TRP A 179 -3.42 6.30 -13.45
C TRP A 179 -4.35 7.51 -13.48
N SER A 180 -5.29 7.63 -12.53
CA SER A 180 -6.14 8.82 -12.41
C SER A 180 -5.32 10.09 -12.18
N TYR A 181 -4.27 10.04 -11.36
CA TYR A 181 -3.37 11.20 -11.18
C TYR A 181 -2.44 11.46 -12.36
N LEU A 182 -2.10 10.43 -13.13
CA LEU A 182 -1.29 10.56 -14.34
C LEU A 182 -2.11 10.99 -15.55
N GLY A 183 -3.44 10.87 -15.50
CA GLY A 183 -4.36 11.09 -16.62
C GLY A 183 -4.24 10.04 -17.73
N GLN A 184 -3.46 8.98 -17.52
CA GLN A 184 -3.20 7.93 -18.49
C GLN A 184 -2.86 6.61 -17.80
N GLU A 185 -3.24 5.52 -18.44
CA GLU A 185 -2.82 4.17 -18.08
C GLU A 185 -1.62 3.72 -18.91
N VAL A 186 -1.06 2.57 -18.57
CA VAL A 186 -0.02 1.96 -19.40
C VAL A 186 -0.67 1.33 -20.64
N LEU A 187 -0.30 1.85 -21.82
CA LEU A 187 -0.81 1.41 -23.12
C LEU A 187 -0.25 0.03 -23.50
N PHE A 188 -1.13 -0.96 -23.61
CA PHE A 188 -1.01 -2.16 -24.45
C PHE A 188 -2.30 -2.30 -25.25
#